data_AF-A0A7S2PAG3-F1
#
_entry.id   AF-A0A7S2PAG3-F1
#
_cell.length_a   1.000
_cell.length_b   1.000
_cell.length_c   1.000
_cell.angle_alpha   90.00
_cell.angle_beta   90.00
_cell.angle_gamma   90.00
#
_symmetry.space_group_name_H-M   'P 1'
#
loop_
_entity.id
_entity.type
_entity.pdbx_description
1 polymer ?
#
loop_
_entity_poly.entity_id
_entity_poly.type
_entity_poly.pdbx_seq_one_letter_code
_entity_poly.pdbx_strand_id
1 'polypeptide(L)'
;HKEQLPTLEQRVLDLGFNHSHLQAALSWVQDLAPVIVHVNIDKCGPFLEKDTHYRNQFETGTGGGLLSTGVRDQWERDLFGNSYAGCKPFDRCKYGALNVSNDFRGVRSAYQYGDSYLVLKDVRLRCTFASQDSGGIDGSHLAVLDRYAHVLAEYSDRELKHLVRVATADDPGEAHEVLRGPLKSTDEDWITVGFPRFAQGSGCFYYEVELRAGCRSAQVGFLDSLFQALPGVRSTAGVGDDAHGWAV
;
A
#
# COMPACT_ATOMS: atom_id res chain seq x y z
N HIS A 1 -21.02 1.29 -11.17
CA HIS A 1 -19.99 1.98 -11.99
C HIS A 1 -20.55 2.96 -13.03
N LYS A 2 -21.11 2.52 -14.17
CA LYS A 2 -21.51 3.43 -15.27
C LYS A 2 -22.48 4.53 -14.83
N GLU A 3 -23.41 4.19 -13.94
CA GLU A 3 -24.38 5.14 -13.39
C GLU A 3 -23.74 6.19 -12.48
N GLN A 4 -22.72 5.82 -11.71
CA GLN A 4 -22.06 6.71 -10.73
C GLN A 4 -20.88 7.49 -11.32
N LEU A 5 -20.36 7.07 -12.49
CA LEU A 5 -19.19 7.70 -13.10
C LEU A 5 -19.42 9.18 -13.43
N PRO A 6 -20.54 9.62 -14.04
CA PRO A 6 -20.77 11.04 -14.31
C PRO A 6 -20.84 11.90 -13.04
N THR A 7 -21.45 11.36 -11.97
CA THR A 7 -21.53 12.04 -10.67
C THR A 7 -20.15 12.19 -10.03
N LEU A 8 -19.33 11.14 -10.09
CA LEU A 8 -17.96 11.17 -9.62
C LEU A 8 -17.11 12.15 -10.43
N GLU A 9 -17.24 12.16 -11.76
CA GLU A 9 -16.58 13.11 -12.65
C GLU A 9 -16.88 14.54 -12.26
N GLN A 10 -18.16 14.90 -12.14
CA GLN A 10 -18.56 16.25 -11.73
C GLN A 10 -17.99 16.60 -10.35
N ARG A 11 -18.05 15.68 -9.39
CA ARG A 11 -17.50 15.90 -8.04
C ARG A 11 -15.99 16.15 -8.07
N VAL A 12 -15.23 15.42 -8.89
CA VAL A 12 -13.78 15.65 -9.04
C VAL A 12 -13.49 17.03 -9.66
N LEU A 13 -14.30 17.49 -10.62
CA LEU A 13 -14.19 18.84 -11.18
C LEU A 13 -14.49 19.91 -10.11
N ASP A 14 -15.53 19.72 -9.31
CA ASP A 14 -15.91 20.64 -8.24
C ASP A 14 -14.83 20.75 -7.14
N LEU A 15 -14.02 19.69 -6.97
CA LEU A 15 -12.86 19.67 -6.06
C LEU A 15 -11.62 20.36 -6.63
N GLY A 16 -11.68 20.88 -7.87
CA GLY A 16 -10.60 21.63 -8.53
C GLY A 16 -9.65 20.77 -9.37
N PHE A 17 -9.99 19.50 -9.61
CA PHE A 17 -9.21 18.63 -10.48
C PHE A 17 -9.83 18.56 -11.88
N ASN A 18 -9.24 17.77 -12.78
CA ASN A 18 -9.73 17.58 -14.13
C ASN A 18 -9.92 16.08 -14.44
N HIS A 19 -10.42 15.76 -15.63
CA HIS A 19 -10.68 14.38 -16.05
C HIS A 19 -9.43 13.49 -16.03
N SER A 20 -8.23 14.00 -16.35
CA SER A 20 -7.01 13.17 -16.32
C SER A 20 -6.62 12.77 -14.90
N HIS A 21 -6.90 13.61 -13.89
CA HIS A 21 -6.71 13.26 -12.48
C HIS A 21 -7.64 12.11 -12.06
N LEU A 22 -8.91 12.12 -12.48
CA LEU A 22 -9.82 11.02 -12.19
C LEU A 22 -9.38 9.73 -12.89
N GLN A 23 -8.95 9.81 -14.15
CA GLN A 23 -8.41 8.65 -14.85
C GLN A 23 -7.17 8.08 -14.15
N ALA A 24 -6.25 8.95 -13.71
CA ALA A 24 -5.10 8.53 -12.90
C ALA A 24 -5.53 7.83 -11.60
N ALA A 25 -6.53 8.37 -10.88
CA ALA A 25 -7.05 7.74 -9.66
C ALA A 25 -7.68 6.36 -9.92
N LEU A 26 -8.46 6.21 -10.99
CA LEU A 26 -9.02 4.92 -11.39
C LEU A 26 -7.93 3.92 -11.80
N SER A 27 -6.94 4.35 -12.59
CA SER A 27 -5.79 3.52 -12.97
C SER A 27 -4.93 3.12 -11.77
N TRP A 28 -4.69 4.03 -10.82
CA TRP A 28 -4.00 3.71 -9.57
C TRP A 28 -4.69 2.58 -8.81
N VAL A 29 -6.01 2.68 -8.63
CA VAL A 29 -6.82 1.61 -8.02
C VAL A 29 -6.74 0.32 -8.82
N GLN A 30 -6.82 0.41 -10.14
CA GLN A 30 -6.85 -0.74 -11.04
C GLN A 30 -5.51 -1.50 -11.09
N ASP A 31 -4.39 -0.78 -11.04
CA ASP A 31 -3.10 -1.34 -11.45
C ASP A 31 -2.06 -1.35 -10.33
N LEU A 32 -2.07 -0.37 -9.41
CA LEU A 32 -0.91 -0.08 -8.56
C LEU A 32 -1.19 -0.16 -7.05
N ALA A 33 -2.36 0.30 -6.59
CA ALA A 33 -2.68 0.37 -5.16
C ALA A 33 -2.43 -0.99 -4.45
N PRO A 34 -1.63 -1.05 -3.37
CA PRO A 34 -1.31 -2.32 -2.74
C PRO A 34 -2.57 -3.03 -2.19
N VAL A 35 -2.76 -4.30 -2.56
CA VAL A 35 -3.74 -5.18 -1.90
C VAL A 35 -3.04 -5.77 -0.68
N ILE A 36 -3.55 -5.50 0.50
CA ILE A 36 -2.88 -5.84 1.76
C ILE A 36 -3.77 -6.63 2.70
N VAL A 37 -3.14 -7.40 3.59
CA VAL A 37 -3.80 -8.01 4.74
C VAL A 37 -3.06 -7.55 5.99
N HIS A 38 -3.75 -6.83 6.87
CA HIS A 38 -3.19 -6.45 8.16
C HIS A 38 -2.98 -7.69 9.04
N VAL A 39 -1.81 -7.75 9.67
CA VAL A 39 -1.38 -8.87 10.51
C VAL A 39 -0.61 -8.36 11.72
N ASN A 40 -0.78 -9.05 12.85
CA ASN A 40 0.11 -8.89 13.98
C ASN A 40 1.20 -9.97 13.86
N ILE A 41 2.43 -9.56 13.54
CA ILE A 41 3.53 -10.49 13.24
C ILE A 41 3.92 -11.33 14.46
N ASP A 42 3.80 -10.81 15.69
CA ASP A 42 4.07 -11.60 16.89
C ASP A 42 3.09 -12.78 17.03
N LYS A 43 1.84 -12.58 16.59
CA LYS A 43 0.79 -13.62 16.61
C LYS A 43 0.88 -14.55 15.40
N CYS A 44 1.03 -14.02 14.19
CA CYS A 44 0.94 -14.83 12.97
C CYS A 44 2.30 -15.35 12.48
N GLY A 45 3.40 -14.70 12.84
CA GLY A 45 4.77 -15.02 12.40
C GLY A 45 5.17 -16.48 12.60
N PRO A 46 4.98 -17.06 13.80
CA PRO A 46 5.31 -18.48 14.02
C PRO A 46 4.52 -19.46 13.13
N PHE A 47 3.35 -19.05 12.63
CA PHE A 47 2.57 -19.84 11.68
C PHE A 47 3.09 -19.66 10.26
N LEU A 48 3.42 -18.42 9.86
CA LEU A 48 3.98 -18.12 8.54
C LEU A 48 5.35 -18.79 8.29
N GLU A 49 6.11 -19.05 9.36
CA GLU A 49 7.38 -19.79 9.28
C GLU A 49 7.17 -21.26 8.88
N LYS A 50 6.03 -21.86 9.27
CA LYS A 50 5.79 -23.30 9.16
C LYS A 50 4.75 -23.66 8.10
N ASP A 51 3.80 -22.78 7.87
CA ASP A 51 2.74 -22.94 6.89
C ASP A 51 3.07 -22.12 5.64
N THR A 52 2.96 -22.78 4.49
CA THR A 52 3.17 -22.14 3.19
C THR A 52 1.99 -21.25 2.77
N HIS A 53 0.87 -21.31 3.50
CA HIS A 53 -0.35 -20.58 3.19
C HIS A 53 -0.80 -19.70 4.35
N TYR A 54 -1.18 -18.47 4.04
CA TYR A 54 -1.99 -17.65 4.95
C TYR A 54 -3.40 -18.25 5.04
N ARG A 55 -3.87 -18.51 6.26
CA ARG A 55 -5.14 -19.22 6.57
C ARG A 55 -6.23 -18.24 7.00
N ASN A 56 -7.48 -18.50 6.62
CA ASN A 56 -8.62 -17.72 7.09
C ASN A 56 -9.19 -18.25 8.43
N GLN A 57 -10.13 -17.51 9.02
CA GLN A 57 -10.74 -17.88 10.30
C GLN A 57 -11.49 -19.23 10.26
N PHE A 58 -12.03 -19.66 9.11
CA PHE A 58 -12.66 -20.98 9.01
C PHE A 58 -11.65 -22.13 9.11
N GLU A 59 -10.39 -21.88 8.76
CA GLU A 59 -9.31 -22.85 8.86
C GLU A 59 -8.68 -22.88 10.26
N THR A 60 -8.54 -21.71 10.91
CA THR A 60 -7.78 -21.58 12.16
C THR A 60 -8.65 -21.43 13.42
N GLY A 61 -9.89 -20.99 13.29
CA GLY A 61 -10.73 -20.56 14.42
C GLY A 61 -10.26 -19.27 15.10
N THR A 62 -9.24 -18.58 14.55
CA THR A 62 -8.64 -17.37 15.13
C THR A 62 -8.75 -16.18 14.18
N GLY A 63 -8.62 -14.96 14.73
CA GLY A 63 -8.68 -13.73 13.94
C GLY A 63 -8.63 -12.48 14.83
N GLY A 64 -8.47 -11.31 14.19
CA GLY A 64 -8.48 -10.00 14.87
C GLY A 64 -9.85 -9.30 14.87
N GLY A 65 -10.90 -9.98 14.41
CA GLY A 65 -12.27 -9.45 14.35
C GLY A 65 -13.28 -10.38 15.00
N LEU A 66 -14.53 -10.34 14.54
CA LEU A 66 -15.60 -11.18 15.08
C LEU A 66 -15.32 -12.68 14.87
N LEU A 67 -15.23 -13.42 15.98
CA LEU A 67 -14.94 -14.86 16.01
C LEU A 67 -16.20 -15.73 15.88
N SER A 68 -17.13 -15.37 15.00
CA SER A 68 -18.35 -16.15 14.73
C SER A 68 -18.38 -16.63 13.29
N THR A 69 -18.24 -17.94 13.09
CA THR A 69 -18.33 -18.57 11.75
C THR A 69 -19.74 -18.43 11.18
N GLY A 70 -20.79 -18.51 11.99
CA GLY A 70 -22.17 -18.32 11.52
C GLY A 70 -22.45 -16.90 11.02
N VAL A 71 -21.87 -15.88 11.66
CA VAL A 71 -21.99 -14.50 11.17
C VAL A 71 -21.17 -14.29 9.90
N ARG A 72 -19.95 -14.85 9.84
CA ARG A 72 -19.14 -14.81 8.61
C ARG A 72 -19.81 -15.52 7.44
N ASP A 73 -20.45 -16.66 7.68
CA ASP A 73 -21.26 -17.36 6.68
C ASP A 73 -22.37 -16.46 6.15
N GLN A 74 -23.01 -15.67 7.01
CA GLN A 74 -24.02 -14.72 6.58
C GLN A 74 -23.41 -13.61 5.73
N TRP A 75 -22.31 -13.00 6.15
CA TRP A 75 -21.64 -11.98 5.35
C TRP A 75 -21.18 -12.49 3.99
N GLU A 76 -20.63 -13.71 3.90
CA GLU A 76 -20.30 -14.30 2.60
C GLU A 76 -21.53 -14.51 1.72
N ARG A 77 -22.69 -14.82 2.30
CA ARG A 77 -23.96 -14.90 1.56
C ARG A 77 -24.44 -13.53 1.08
N ASP A 78 -24.36 -12.51 1.93
CA ASP A 78 -24.79 -11.15 1.59
C ASP A 78 -23.92 -10.56 0.46
N LEU A 79 -22.61 -10.86 0.48
CA LEU A 79 -21.64 -10.36 -0.49
C LEU A 79 -21.61 -11.16 -1.80
N PHE A 80 -21.70 -12.50 -1.71
CA PHE A 80 -21.39 -13.39 -2.84
C PHE A 80 -22.50 -14.41 -3.14
N GLY A 81 -23.67 -14.26 -2.51
CA GLY A 81 -24.75 -15.24 -2.59
C GLY A 81 -24.28 -16.62 -2.11
N ASN A 82 -24.73 -17.67 -2.79
CA ASN A 82 -24.41 -19.05 -2.39
C ASN A 82 -23.04 -19.54 -2.90
N SER A 83 -22.16 -18.66 -3.38
CA SER A 83 -20.87 -19.04 -4.00
C SER A 83 -19.95 -19.85 -3.07
N TYR A 84 -20.05 -19.61 -1.75
CA TYR A 84 -19.26 -20.33 -0.73
C TYR A 84 -20.08 -21.36 0.07
N ALA A 85 -21.35 -21.59 -0.29
CA ALA A 85 -22.20 -22.53 0.43
C ALA A 85 -21.66 -23.96 0.31
N GLY A 86 -21.26 -24.56 1.43
CA GLY A 86 -20.70 -25.91 1.48
C GLY A 86 -19.25 -26.04 1.00
N CYS A 87 -18.58 -24.92 0.68
CA CYS A 87 -17.16 -24.92 0.35
C CYS A 87 -16.30 -25.33 1.55
N LYS A 88 -15.14 -25.93 1.29
CA LYS A 88 -14.16 -26.21 2.34
C LYS A 88 -13.60 -24.89 2.87
N PRO A 89 -13.23 -24.80 4.17
CA PRO A 89 -12.61 -23.61 4.74
C PRO A 89 -11.53 -22.94 3.88
N PHE A 90 -10.63 -23.74 3.30
CA PHE A 90 -9.55 -23.27 2.43
C PHE A 90 -10.03 -22.55 1.15
N ASP A 91 -11.15 -23.00 0.58
CA ASP A 91 -11.71 -22.48 -0.67
C ASP A 91 -12.49 -21.18 -0.46
N ARG A 92 -12.70 -20.77 0.80
CA ARG A 92 -13.45 -19.56 1.15
C ARG A 92 -12.60 -18.29 1.04
N CYS A 93 -13.28 -17.16 0.94
CA CYS A 93 -12.63 -15.88 0.76
C CYS A 93 -11.69 -15.53 1.93
N LYS A 94 -10.71 -14.67 1.63
CA LYS A 94 -9.81 -14.07 2.61
C LYS A 94 -10.07 -12.57 2.56
N TYR A 95 -10.11 -11.95 3.73
CA TYR A 95 -10.43 -10.53 3.86
C TYR A 95 -9.15 -9.72 4.06
N GLY A 96 -9.08 -8.59 3.37
CA GLY A 96 -7.98 -7.65 3.41
C GLY A 96 -8.47 -6.25 3.04
N ALA A 97 -7.55 -5.36 2.69
CA ALA A 97 -7.88 -3.99 2.30
C ALA A 97 -7.08 -3.57 1.07
N LEU A 98 -7.60 -2.60 0.33
CA LEU A 98 -6.86 -1.90 -0.70
C LEU A 98 -6.23 -0.64 -0.09
N ASN A 99 -4.90 -0.55 -0.06
CA ASN A 99 -4.17 0.60 0.45
C ASN A 99 -4.16 1.74 -0.57
N VAL A 100 -5.32 2.33 -0.82
CA VAL A 100 -5.52 3.40 -1.82
C VAL A 100 -4.69 4.65 -1.54
N SER A 101 -4.36 4.92 -0.28
CA SER A 101 -3.52 6.03 0.16
C SER A 101 -2.01 5.76 0.02
N ASN A 102 -1.63 4.52 -0.29
CA ASN A 102 -0.24 4.07 -0.22
C ASN A 102 0.45 4.45 1.11
N ASP A 103 -0.30 4.42 2.22
CA ASP A 103 0.27 4.76 3.53
C ASP A 103 1.15 3.61 3.97
N PHE A 104 2.38 3.90 4.37
CA PHE A 104 3.33 2.89 4.80
C PHE A 104 2.88 2.08 6.02
N ARG A 105 1.91 2.59 6.78
CA ARG A 105 1.29 1.92 7.94
C ARG A 105 0.07 1.08 7.52
N GLY A 106 -0.17 0.94 6.22
CA GLY A 106 -1.34 0.29 5.66
C GLY A 106 -2.62 1.10 5.85
N VAL A 107 -3.76 0.41 5.86
CA VAL A 107 -5.08 1.02 6.06
C VAL A 107 -5.33 1.19 7.56
N ARG A 108 -5.19 2.42 8.06
CA ARG A 108 -5.22 2.74 9.50
C ARG A 108 -6.49 2.31 10.22
N SER A 109 -7.65 2.28 9.55
CA SER A 109 -8.90 1.77 10.14
C SER A 109 -8.89 0.26 10.38
N ALA A 110 -8.00 -0.48 9.69
CA ALA A 110 -7.81 -1.92 9.83
C ALA A 110 -6.76 -2.28 10.92
N TYR A 111 -6.28 -1.30 11.70
CA TYR A 111 -5.22 -1.51 12.71
C TYR A 111 -5.57 -2.59 13.76
N GLN A 112 -6.85 -2.83 14.04
CA GLN A 112 -7.28 -3.90 14.95
C GLN A 112 -6.81 -5.30 14.52
N TYR A 113 -6.57 -5.52 13.23
CA TYR A 113 -6.09 -6.79 12.69
C TYR A 113 -4.55 -6.91 12.76
N GLY A 114 -3.85 -5.81 13.02
CA GLY A 114 -2.41 -5.77 13.14
C GLY A 114 -1.78 -4.44 12.77
N ASP A 115 -0.61 -4.19 13.35
CA ASP A 115 0.27 -3.05 13.12
C ASP A 115 1.25 -3.26 11.95
N SER A 116 1.33 -4.48 11.42
CA SER A 116 2.03 -4.83 10.19
C SER A 116 1.02 -5.27 9.12
N TYR A 117 1.47 -5.42 7.87
CA TYR A 117 0.64 -5.99 6.81
C TYR A 117 1.47 -6.78 5.81
N LEU A 118 0.82 -7.73 5.13
CA LEU A 118 1.37 -8.45 3.99
C LEU A 118 0.87 -7.80 2.70
N VAL A 119 1.76 -7.50 1.77
CA VAL A 119 1.40 -7.06 0.42
C VAL A 119 1.20 -8.28 -0.46
N LEU A 120 -0.04 -8.49 -0.92
CA LEU A 120 -0.40 -9.63 -1.74
C LEU A 120 -0.02 -9.42 -3.21
N LYS A 121 0.64 -10.42 -3.79
CA LYS A 121 1.05 -10.44 -5.19
C LYS A 121 0.14 -11.36 -6.00
N ASP A 122 -0.15 -10.99 -7.25
CA ASP A 122 -0.95 -11.80 -8.20
C ASP A 122 -2.36 -12.18 -7.71
N VAL A 123 -2.95 -11.37 -6.82
CA VAL A 123 -4.31 -11.59 -6.30
C VAL A 123 -5.35 -10.63 -6.86
N ARG A 124 -4.92 -9.50 -7.44
CA ARG A 124 -5.78 -8.36 -7.80
C ARG A 124 -7.03 -8.75 -8.59
N LEU A 125 -6.88 -9.59 -9.62
CA LEU A 125 -8.00 -10.05 -10.46
C LEU A 125 -8.99 -10.98 -9.75
N ARG A 126 -8.67 -11.44 -8.53
CA ARG A 126 -9.51 -12.31 -7.68
C ARG A 126 -10.15 -11.54 -6.53
N CYS A 127 -10.03 -10.22 -6.50
CA CYS A 127 -10.52 -9.38 -5.42
C CYS A 127 -11.79 -8.63 -5.82
N THR A 128 -12.69 -8.47 -4.85
CA THR A 128 -13.78 -7.50 -4.87
C THR A 128 -13.54 -6.48 -3.76
N PHE A 129 -14.07 -5.27 -3.91
CA PHE A 129 -13.76 -4.15 -3.03
C PHE A 129 -15.02 -3.41 -2.59
N ALA A 130 -15.01 -2.91 -1.36
CA ALA A 130 -16.03 -2.01 -0.83
C ALA A 130 -15.36 -0.71 -0.36
N SER A 131 -16.14 0.36 -0.17
CA SER A 131 -15.63 1.63 0.34
C SER A 131 -15.17 1.54 1.81
N GLN A 132 -15.80 0.65 2.57
CA GLN A 132 -15.63 0.46 4.01
C GLN A 132 -15.58 -1.04 4.36
N ASP A 133 -15.82 -1.37 5.62
CA ASP A 133 -15.95 -2.75 6.08
C ASP A 133 -17.03 -3.49 5.27
N SER A 134 -16.67 -4.64 4.70
CA SER A 134 -17.57 -5.48 3.93
C SER A 134 -18.52 -6.32 4.80
N GLY A 135 -18.35 -6.31 6.13
CA GLY A 135 -19.21 -7.03 7.05
C GLY A 135 -20.64 -6.48 7.05
N GLY A 136 -21.59 -7.27 6.58
CA GLY A 136 -23.02 -6.96 6.65
C GLY A 136 -23.53 -5.98 5.60
N ILE A 137 -22.76 -5.74 4.53
CA ILE A 137 -23.23 -4.99 3.37
C ILE A 137 -23.73 -5.94 2.28
N ASP A 138 -24.56 -5.42 1.38
CA ASP A 138 -25.04 -6.14 0.21
C ASP A 138 -23.98 -6.17 -0.92
N GLY A 139 -23.90 -7.29 -1.64
CA GLY A 139 -22.95 -7.49 -2.74
C GLY A 139 -23.04 -6.44 -3.86
N SER A 140 -24.16 -5.72 -4.02
CA SER A 140 -24.28 -4.61 -4.98
C SER A 140 -23.36 -3.43 -4.69
N HIS A 141 -22.86 -3.30 -3.46
CA HIS A 141 -21.84 -2.30 -3.10
C HIS A 141 -20.42 -2.70 -3.51
N LEU A 142 -20.21 -3.96 -3.90
CA LEU A 142 -18.89 -4.43 -4.31
C LEU A 142 -18.49 -3.86 -5.68
N ALA A 143 -17.22 -3.52 -5.81
CA ALA A 143 -16.55 -3.18 -7.05
C ALA A 143 -15.55 -4.25 -7.45
N VAL A 144 -15.24 -4.27 -8.74
CA VAL A 144 -14.04 -4.89 -9.31
C VAL A 144 -13.14 -3.78 -9.86
N LEU A 145 -11.89 -4.12 -10.17
CA LEU A 145 -10.83 -3.15 -10.49
C LEU A 145 -11.19 -2.17 -11.61
N ASP A 146 -11.81 -2.64 -12.69
CA ASP A 146 -12.19 -1.82 -13.84
C ASP A 146 -13.61 -1.23 -13.72
N ARG A 147 -14.28 -1.45 -12.58
CA ARG A 147 -15.65 -0.98 -12.29
C ARG A 147 -15.75 -0.41 -10.88
N TYR A 148 -14.96 0.63 -10.60
CA TYR A 148 -14.75 1.14 -9.24
C TYR A 148 -15.43 2.48 -8.89
N ALA A 149 -15.94 3.22 -9.88
CA ALA A 149 -16.52 4.56 -9.68
C ALA A 149 -17.56 4.69 -8.55
N HIS A 150 -18.43 3.69 -8.33
CA HIS A 150 -19.42 3.76 -7.25
C HIS A 150 -18.79 3.68 -5.86
N VAL A 151 -17.68 2.95 -5.70
CA VAL A 151 -16.93 2.92 -4.44
C VAL A 151 -16.23 4.25 -4.20
N LEU A 152 -15.62 4.87 -5.22
CA LEU A 152 -15.04 6.22 -5.06
C LEU A 152 -16.10 7.29 -4.80
N ALA A 153 -17.31 7.13 -5.33
CA ALA A 153 -18.40 8.06 -5.07
C ALA A 153 -18.78 8.10 -3.57
N GLU A 154 -18.53 7.02 -2.83
CA GLU A 154 -18.78 6.95 -1.38
C GLU A 154 -17.65 7.56 -0.53
N TYR A 155 -16.48 7.86 -1.11
CA TYR A 155 -15.38 8.48 -0.38
C TYR A 155 -15.75 9.89 0.05
N SER A 156 -15.20 10.38 1.15
CA SER A 156 -15.27 11.81 1.50
C SER A 156 -14.45 12.66 0.54
N ASP A 157 -14.73 13.97 0.48
CA ASP A 157 -13.95 14.90 -0.35
C ASP A 157 -12.47 14.91 0.02
N ARG A 158 -12.17 14.70 1.31
CA ARG A 158 -10.79 14.61 1.81
C ARG A 158 -10.09 13.36 1.28
N GLU A 159 -10.76 12.21 1.31
CA GLU A 159 -10.21 10.95 0.81
C GLU A 159 -10.03 10.98 -0.71
N LEU A 160 -10.98 11.54 -1.46
CA LEU A 160 -10.85 11.72 -2.90
C LEU A 160 -9.68 12.64 -3.27
N LYS A 161 -9.54 13.79 -2.60
CA LYS A 161 -8.39 14.69 -2.80
C LYS A 161 -7.06 13.99 -2.51
N HIS A 162 -7.00 13.20 -1.46
CA HIS A 162 -5.79 12.47 -1.10
C HIS A 162 -5.46 11.38 -2.13
N LEU A 163 -6.45 10.57 -2.52
CA LEU A 163 -6.30 9.55 -3.56
C LEU A 163 -5.77 10.15 -4.87
N VAL A 164 -6.36 11.26 -5.33
CA VAL A 164 -5.93 11.92 -6.57
C VAL A 164 -4.46 12.35 -6.48
N ARG A 165 -4.02 12.92 -5.36
CA ARG A 165 -2.61 13.32 -5.15
C ARG A 165 -1.65 12.12 -5.19
N VAL A 166 -2.02 11.02 -4.53
CA VAL A 166 -1.25 9.76 -4.55
C VAL A 166 -1.16 9.22 -5.98
N ALA A 167 -2.29 9.18 -6.69
CA ALA A 167 -2.38 8.58 -8.02
C ALA A 167 -1.66 9.37 -9.12
N THR A 168 -1.57 10.69 -8.97
CA THR A 168 -0.88 11.57 -9.93
C THR A 168 0.59 11.78 -9.62
N ALA A 169 1.05 11.34 -8.44
CA ALA A 169 2.35 11.75 -7.90
C ALA A 169 2.50 13.29 -7.92
N ASP A 170 1.41 14.04 -7.74
CA ASP A 170 1.39 15.50 -7.63
C ASP A 170 1.99 16.00 -6.31
N ASP A 171 2.41 15.08 -5.44
CA ASP A 171 3.53 15.37 -4.55
C ASP A 171 4.79 15.05 -5.36
N PRO A 172 5.49 16.05 -5.93
CA PRO A 172 6.53 15.86 -6.95
C PRO A 172 7.70 14.96 -6.52
N GLY A 173 7.66 14.43 -5.31
CA GLY A 173 8.82 13.97 -4.59
C GLY A 173 9.73 15.16 -4.35
N GLU A 174 10.33 15.23 -3.19
CA GLU A 174 11.53 16.03 -3.11
C GLU A 174 12.55 15.41 -4.07
N ALA A 175 13.18 16.18 -4.95
CA ALA A 175 14.24 15.64 -5.78
C ALA A 175 15.36 15.14 -4.87
N HIS A 176 15.87 13.94 -5.13
CA HIS A 176 17.05 13.46 -4.43
C HIS A 176 18.25 14.37 -4.73
N GLU A 177 19.11 14.53 -3.74
CA GLU A 177 20.38 15.24 -3.87
C GLU A 177 21.51 14.23 -3.95
N VAL A 178 22.51 14.52 -4.79
CA VAL A 178 23.78 13.77 -4.77
C VAL A 178 24.55 14.20 -3.53
N LEU A 179 24.66 13.31 -2.55
CA LEU A 179 25.35 13.59 -1.29
C LEU A 179 26.84 13.29 -1.41
N ARG A 180 27.21 12.21 -2.10
CA ARG A 180 28.60 11.84 -2.43
C ARG A 180 28.61 11.17 -3.80
N GLY A 181 29.69 11.35 -4.55
CA GLY A 181 29.82 10.77 -5.90
C GLY A 181 29.81 11.82 -7.00
N PRO A 182 30.06 11.42 -8.25
CA PRO A 182 30.14 12.32 -9.39
C PRO A 182 28.77 12.95 -9.70
N LEU A 183 28.77 14.23 -10.09
CA LEU A 183 27.56 14.96 -10.49
C LEU A 183 26.97 14.46 -11.83
N LYS A 184 27.78 13.75 -12.61
CA LYS A 184 27.38 13.05 -13.82
C LYS A 184 27.86 11.61 -13.67
N SER A 185 26.94 10.70 -13.38
CA SER A 185 27.25 9.30 -13.15
C SER A 185 27.54 8.60 -14.48
N THR A 186 28.55 7.73 -14.48
CA THR A 186 28.63 6.61 -15.43
C THR A 186 28.12 5.35 -14.72
N ASP A 187 27.80 4.28 -15.45
CA ASP A 187 27.28 3.03 -14.86
C ASP A 187 28.31 2.30 -13.96
N GLU A 188 29.54 2.81 -13.86
CA GLU A 188 30.65 2.21 -13.11
C GLU A 188 30.99 2.94 -11.80
N ASP A 189 30.42 4.12 -11.54
CA ASP A 189 30.75 4.94 -10.37
C ASP A 189 29.83 4.68 -9.17
N TRP A 190 30.39 4.69 -7.95
CA TRP A 190 29.60 4.68 -6.72
C TRP A 190 28.96 6.06 -6.49
N ILE A 191 27.65 6.07 -6.23
CA ILE A 191 26.90 7.29 -5.92
C ILE A 191 26.05 7.11 -4.66
N THR A 192 26.10 8.11 -3.78
CA THR A 192 25.23 8.21 -2.60
C THR A 192 24.25 9.34 -2.83
N VAL A 193 22.96 9.00 -2.92
CA VAL A 193 21.86 9.96 -3.05
C VAL A 193 21.00 9.94 -1.80
N GLY A 194 20.34 11.05 -1.50
CA GLY A 194 19.42 11.12 -0.36
C GLY A 194 18.50 12.34 -0.42
N PHE A 195 17.72 12.52 0.64
CA PHE A 195 16.71 13.58 0.72
C PHE A 195 16.92 14.41 2.00
N PRO A 196 17.95 15.29 2.06
CA PRO A 196 18.30 16.03 3.28
C PRO A 196 17.16 16.86 3.84
N ARG A 197 16.26 17.32 2.98
CA ARG A 197 15.09 18.12 3.34
C ARG A 197 14.00 17.33 4.07
N PHE A 198 14.06 16.00 4.01
CA PHE A 198 13.26 15.12 4.85
C PHE A 198 13.88 14.86 6.23
N ALA A 199 14.96 15.54 6.62
CA ALA A 199 15.54 15.39 7.94
C ALA A 199 14.48 15.59 9.05
N GLN A 200 14.44 14.64 9.98
CA GLN A 200 13.49 14.64 11.09
C GLN A 200 14.22 14.76 12.41
N GLY A 201 13.71 15.60 13.32
CA GLY A 201 14.32 15.80 14.64
C GLY A 201 13.95 14.76 15.69
N SER A 202 12.76 14.14 15.57
CA SER A 202 12.26 13.13 16.51
C SER A 202 11.06 12.40 15.94
N GLY A 203 10.88 11.12 16.29
CA GLY A 203 9.73 10.31 15.86
C GLY A 203 10.14 8.92 15.37
N CYS A 204 9.17 8.19 14.81
CA CYS A 204 9.39 6.93 14.13
C CYS A 204 9.08 7.12 12.64
N PHE A 205 10.06 6.82 11.80
CA PHE A 205 9.99 7.07 10.36
C PHE A 205 10.17 5.80 9.57
N TYR A 206 9.66 5.83 8.35
CA TYR A 206 9.71 4.73 7.42
C TYR A 206 9.90 5.27 6.01
N TYR A 207 10.59 4.50 5.18
CA TYR A 207 10.80 4.76 3.77
C TYR A 207 10.89 3.43 3.02
N GLU A 208 10.49 3.44 1.76
CA GLU A 208 10.61 2.29 0.86
C GLU A 208 11.63 2.61 -0.22
N VAL A 209 12.42 1.60 -0.58
CA VAL A 209 13.33 1.67 -1.72
C VAL A 209 13.08 0.45 -2.60
N GLU A 210 12.67 0.68 -3.85
CA GLU A 210 12.58 -0.36 -4.86
C GLU A 210 13.95 -0.51 -5.56
N LEU A 211 14.60 -1.65 -5.37
CA LEU A 211 15.81 -2.01 -6.10
C LEU A 211 15.43 -2.81 -7.35
N ARG A 212 15.79 -2.29 -8.53
CA ARG A 212 15.49 -2.93 -9.82
C ARG A 212 16.64 -3.84 -10.28
N ALA A 213 16.31 -4.75 -11.20
CA ALA A 213 17.28 -5.66 -11.81
C ALA A 213 18.48 -4.87 -12.38
N GLY A 214 19.70 -5.31 -12.04
CA GLY A 214 20.94 -4.61 -12.38
C GLY A 214 21.59 -3.88 -11.20
N CYS A 215 20.85 -3.66 -10.10
CA CYS A 215 21.43 -3.16 -8.85
C CYS A 215 22.30 -4.24 -8.18
N ARG A 216 23.62 -4.03 -8.12
CA ARG A 216 24.57 -5.06 -7.64
C ARG A 216 25.01 -4.89 -6.19
N SER A 217 25.06 -3.66 -5.67
CA SER A 217 25.65 -3.36 -4.36
C SER A 217 24.98 -2.14 -3.72
N ALA A 218 23.65 -2.13 -3.63
CA ALA A 218 22.94 -1.05 -2.94
C ALA A 218 23.24 -1.07 -1.43
N GLN A 219 23.48 0.13 -0.89
CA GLN A 219 23.40 0.43 0.53
C GLN A 219 22.20 1.35 0.74
N VAL A 220 21.32 1.00 1.67
CA VAL A 220 20.09 1.74 1.94
C VAL A 220 20.04 2.02 3.44
N GLY A 221 19.82 3.27 3.83
CA GLY A 221 19.97 3.63 5.23
C GLY A 221 19.62 5.07 5.57
N PHE A 222 19.96 5.45 6.81
CA PHE A 222 19.76 6.79 7.34
C PHE A 222 21.10 7.51 7.56
N LEU A 223 21.06 8.84 7.53
CA LEU A 223 22.18 9.73 7.79
C LEU A 223 21.80 10.70 8.92
N ASP A 224 22.76 11.04 9.78
CA ASP A 224 22.58 12.12 10.75
C ASP A 224 22.98 13.50 10.17
N SER A 225 22.81 14.55 10.96
CA SER A 225 23.14 15.93 10.56
C SER A 225 24.64 16.23 10.47
N LEU A 226 25.50 15.32 10.93
CA LEU A 226 26.95 15.44 10.88
C LEU A 226 27.54 14.72 9.65
N PHE A 227 26.73 13.98 8.89
CA PHE A 227 27.16 13.37 7.64
C PHE A 227 27.68 14.43 6.65
N GLN A 228 28.93 14.28 6.22
CA GLN A 228 29.55 15.22 5.30
C GLN A 228 29.13 14.95 3.85
N ALA A 229 28.31 15.84 3.28
CA ALA A 229 27.99 15.86 1.86
C ALA A 229 29.15 16.44 1.05
N LEU A 230 29.64 15.68 0.08
CA LEU A 230 30.74 15.99 -0.83
C LEU A 230 30.34 15.68 -2.29
N PRO A 231 29.39 16.41 -2.89
CA PRO A 231 29.02 16.20 -4.29
C PRO A 231 30.19 16.49 -5.22
N GLY A 232 30.33 15.69 -6.30
CA GLY A 232 31.35 15.86 -7.32
C GLY A 232 32.68 15.16 -7.04
N VAL A 233 32.82 14.48 -5.91
CA VAL A 233 33.98 13.62 -5.62
C VAL A 233 33.77 12.23 -6.22
N ARG A 234 34.83 11.53 -6.63
CA ARG A 234 34.68 10.18 -7.20
C ARG A 234 34.22 9.13 -6.20
N SER A 235 34.44 9.36 -4.90
CA SER A 235 33.88 8.59 -3.80
C SER A 235 34.27 9.25 -2.48
N THR A 236 33.36 9.30 -1.52
CA THR A 236 33.72 9.18 -0.09
C THR A 236 32.77 8.18 0.58
N ALA A 237 32.50 7.09 -0.17
CA ALA A 237 31.69 5.89 0.07
C ALA A 237 30.33 6.09 0.78
N GLY A 238 29.53 5.03 0.86
CA GLY A 238 28.09 5.10 0.96
C GLY A 238 27.50 5.24 2.36
N VAL A 239 26.22 4.91 2.45
CA VAL A 239 25.52 4.89 3.74
C VAL A 239 26.03 3.69 4.52
N GLY A 240 26.46 3.88 5.77
CA GLY A 240 27.04 2.81 6.60
C GLY A 240 28.57 2.74 6.59
N ASP A 241 29.25 3.51 5.74
CA ASP A 241 30.71 3.48 5.61
C ASP A 241 31.43 4.45 6.55
N ASP A 242 30.69 5.26 7.32
CA ASP A 242 31.21 6.15 8.35
C ASP A 242 30.30 6.20 9.60
N ALA A 243 30.72 6.94 10.63
CA ALA A 243 30.01 7.03 11.90
C ALA A 243 28.65 7.76 11.82
N HIS A 244 28.34 8.39 10.69
CA HIS A 244 27.19 9.27 10.49
C HIS A 244 26.19 8.71 9.47
N GLY A 245 26.40 7.48 9.02
CA GLY A 245 25.44 6.73 8.21
C GLY A 245 25.24 5.31 8.75
N TRP A 246 23.98 4.84 8.73
CA TRP A 246 23.62 3.48 9.12
C TRP A 246 22.83 2.83 8.00
N ALA A 247 23.36 1.74 7.44
CA ALA A 247 22.72 0.98 6.37
C ALA A 247 22.16 -0.36 6.87
N VAL A 248 21.19 -0.87 6.12
CA VAL A 248 20.56 -2.20 6.27
C VAL A 248 21.02 -3.13 5.15
#